data_AF-I1C0G9-F1
#
_entry.id   AF-I1C0G9-F1
#
_cell.length_a   1.000
_cell.length_b   1.000
_cell.length_c   1.000
_cell.angle_alpha   90.00
_cell.angle_beta   90.00
_cell.angle_gamma   90.00
#
_symmetry.space_group_name_H-M   'P 1'
#
loop_
_entity.id
_entity.type
_entity.pdbx_description
1 polymer ?
#
loop_
_entity_poly.entity_id
_entity_poly.type
_entity_poly.pdbx_seq_one_letter_code
_entity_poly.pdbx_strand_id
1 'polypeptide(L)'
;MARTLAEELQRTIQQEGQLFDFKRPDTPPILLILDRRNDPVTPLLTQWTYQAMVHELIGIHHGRVNMSNVPEIKHELKEIVLSPDQDPFFKKSMYLNLGDLGATIKQYVDEYQTKTKSNMNIETIADMKRFVEEYPEFRKLSSNVSKHVALVSELSRRVAQDHLLEISEVEQSLACNGNHGSDLENVQRLLANPRVDENAKLRLGLLYALRYETTGASRITAMADSLDSVGVDERKSTLIPSLLHYAGENQRQGDLFSNQSLLSRGKSALKGLKGVENVYTQHTPFLADILDSLIKARLKEADYPLINGNLQIPRERFA
;
A
#
# COMPACT_ATOMS: atom_id res chain seq x y z
N MET A 1 7.32 20.14 10.82
CA MET A 1 6.23 19.42 11.53
C MET A 1 6.79 18.32 12.42
N ALA A 2 7.51 17.32 11.90
CA ALA A 2 8.04 16.20 12.70
C ALA A 2 8.87 16.65 13.91
N ARG A 3 9.79 17.62 13.74
CA ARG A 3 10.59 18.20 14.83
C ARG A 3 9.73 18.80 15.95
N THR A 4 8.80 19.69 15.60
CA THR A 4 7.90 20.34 16.57
C THR A 4 7.07 19.30 17.32
N LEU A 5 6.53 18.30 16.63
CA LEU A 5 5.79 17.21 17.27
C LEU A 5 6.67 16.44 18.27
N ALA A 6 7.90 16.13 17.88
CA ALA A 6 8.84 15.42 18.74
C ALA A 6 9.21 16.25 19.99
N GLU A 7 9.43 17.56 19.85
CA GLU A 7 9.72 18.48 20.95
C GLU A 7 8.51 18.63 21.91
N GLU A 8 7.29 18.73 21.39
CA GLU A 8 6.06 18.79 22.20
C GLU A 8 5.79 17.46 22.94
N LEU A 9 6.05 16.32 22.29
CA LEU A 9 5.96 15.01 22.93
C LEU A 9 6.97 14.88 24.07
N GLN A 10 8.22 15.32 23.85
CA GLN A 10 9.23 15.33 24.91
C GLN A 10 8.79 16.20 26.09
N ARG A 11 8.26 17.40 25.82
CA ARG A 11 7.75 18.29 26.87
C ARG A 11 6.61 17.64 27.65
N THR A 12 5.67 17.00 26.97
CA THR A 12 4.54 16.30 27.59
C THR A 12 5.02 15.16 28.49
N ILE A 13 5.97 14.35 28.00
CA ILE A 13 6.57 13.24 28.78
C ILE A 13 7.27 13.76 30.04
N GLN A 14 7.94 14.91 29.96
CA GLN A 14 8.60 15.54 31.12
C GLN A 14 7.60 16.10 32.13
N GLN A 15 6.52 16.74 31.66
CA GLN A 15 5.46 17.27 32.51
C GLN A 15 4.68 16.17 33.24
N GLU A 16 4.37 15.08 32.53
CA GLU A 16 3.59 13.95 33.02
C GLU A 16 4.49 12.79 33.50
N GLY A 17 5.70 13.08 33.99
CA GLY A 17 6.75 12.09 34.23
C GLY A 17 6.33 10.89 35.09
N GLN A 18 5.38 11.05 36.01
CA GLN A 18 4.82 9.95 36.82
C GLN A 18 4.10 8.89 35.98
N LEU A 19 3.42 9.28 34.89
CA LEU A 19 2.76 8.34 33.97
C LEU A 19 3.76 7.56 33.12
N PHE A 20 5.00 8.05 33.02
CA PHE A 20 6.09 7.48 32.22
C PHE A 20 7.18 6.81 33.08
N ASP A 21 6.94 6.56 34.37
CA ASP A 21 7.87 5.84 35.25
C ASP A 21 7.84 4.32 35.00
N PHE A 22 8.25 3.93 33.79
CA PHE A 22 8.36 2.54 33.38
C PHE A 22 9.68 1.92 33.84
N LYS A 23 9.69 0.58 33.97
CA LYS A 23 10.94 -0.17 34.14
C LYS A 23 11.87 0.12 32.96
N ARG A 24 13.08 0.63 33.24
CA ARG A 24 14.09 0.93 32.23
C ARG A 24 14.63 -0.37 31.60
N PRO A 25 14.46 -0.59 30.29
CA PRO A 25 15.10 -1.70 29.59
C PRO A 25 16.59 -1.40 29.32
N ASP A 26 17.37 -2.43 28.97
CA ASP A 26 18.77 -2.26 28.57
C ASP A 26 18.91 -1.43 27.29
N THR A 27 17.97 -1.61 26.36
CA THR A 27 17.86 -0.82 25.13
C THR A 27 16.58 0.01 25.15
N PRO A 28 16.66 1.35 25.16
CA PRO A 28 15.49 2.20 25.11
C PRO A 28 14.65 1.97 23.84
N PRO A 29 13.31 2.06 23.93
CA PRO A 29 12.47 2.06 22.73
C PRO A 29 12.73 3.31 21.90
N ILE A 30 12.61 3.19 20.57
CA ILE A 30 12.79 4.30 19.63
C ILE A 30 11.43 4.70 19.08
N LEU A 31 11.04 5.96 19.27
CA LEU A 31 9.92 6.58 18.57
C LEU A 31 10.47 7.37 17.38
N LEU A 32 10.18 6.89 16.16
CA LEU A 32 10.56 7.57 14.93
C LEU A 32 9.37 8.35 14.37
N ILE A 33 9.53 9.66 14.19
CA ILE A 33 8.50 10.54 13.64
C ILE A 33 8.86 10.90 12.20
N LEU A 34 7.95 10.57 11.28
CA LEU A 34 8.14 10.77 9.84
C LEU A 34 7.07 11.69 9.26
N ASP A 35 7.39 12.32 8.14
CA ASP A 35 6.46 13.14 7.37
C ASP A 35 6.13 12.43 6.05
N ARG A 36 4.83 12.31 5.70
CA ARG A 36 4.37 11.62 4.48
C ARG A 36 5.00 12.22 3.21
N ARG A 37 5.36 13.52 3.25
CA ARG A 37 6.04 14.21 2.15
C ARG A 37 7.34 13.55 1.71
N ASN A 38 8.03 12.86 2.61
CA ASN A 38 9.28 12.17 2.25
C ASN A 38 9.07 10.95 1.34
N ASP A 39 7.83 10.46 1.22
CA ASP A 39 7.47 9.38 0.31
C ASP A 39 6.05 9.63 -0.25
N PRO A 40 5.90 10.46 -1.29
CA PRO A 40 4.61 10.65 -1.95
C PRO A 40 4.28 9.54 -2.95
N VAL A 41 5.21 8.63 -3.26
CA VAL A 41 5.05 7.57 -4.28
C VAL A 41 4.24 6.40 -3.73
N THR A 42 4.61 5.84 -2.57
CA THR A 42 3.92 4.67 -2.00
C THR A 42 2.39 4.77 -1.97
N PRO A 43 1.75 5.89 -1.55
CA PRO A 43 0.29 5.96 -1.47
C PRO A 43 -0.40 6.11 -2.84
N LEU A 44 0.36 6.34 -3.91
CA LEU A 44 -0.17 6.48 -5.28
C LEU A 44 -0.14 5.16 -6.07
N LEU A 45 0.64 4.17 -5.63
CA LEU A 45 0.82 2.92 -6.36
C LEU A 45 -0.33 1.94 -6.15
N THR A 46 -0.72 1.25 -7.21
CA THR A 46 -1.61 0.09 -7.14
C THR A 46 -1.04 -1.00 -6.24
N GLN A 47 -1.86 -1.48 -5.31
CA GLN A 47 -1.50 -2.47 -4.31
C GLN A 47 -1.97 -3.87 -4.69
N TRP A 48 -1.08 -4.85 -4.48
CA TRP A 48 -1.34 -6.24 -4.86
C TRP A 48 -1.39 -7.21 -3.68
N THR A 49 -1.16 -6.73 -2.45
CA THR A 49 -1.32 -7.55 -1.25
C THR A 49 -2.77 -7.52 -0.77
N TYR A 50 -3.26 -8.64 -0.23
CA TYR A 50 -4.69 -8.81 0.02
C TYR A 50 -5.34 -7.65 0.78
N GLN A 51 -4.83 -7.28 1.95
CA GLN A 51 -5.40 -6.19 2.74
C GLN A 51 -5.34 -4.84 2.02
N ALA A 52 -4.19 -4.52 1.42
CA ALA A 52 -3.97 -3.23 0.78
C ALA A 52 -4.86 -3.07 -0.47
N MET A 53 -4.98 -4.14 -1.25
CA MET A 53 -5.81 -4.18 -2.45
C MET A 53 -7.31 -4.07 -2.12
N VAL A 54 -7.79 -4.71 -1.04
CA VAL A 54 -9.16 -4.51 -0.55
C VAL A 54 -9.37 -3.05 -0.14
N HIS A 55 -8.43 -2.46 0.59
CA HIS A 55 -8.54 -1.06 1.02
C HIS A 55 -8.54 -0.08 -0.17
N GLU A 56 -7.75 -0.36 -1.20
CA GLU A 56 -7.66 0.49 -2.38
C GLU A 56 -8.92 0.40 -3.27
N LEU A 57 -9.38 -0.81 -3.58
CA LEU A 57 -10.43 -0.99 -4.60
C LEU A 57 -11.86 -0.93 -4.04
N ILE A 58 -12.02 -1.25 -2.75
CA ILE A 58 -13.33 -1.38 -2.09
C ILE A 58 -13.43 -0.46 -0.85
N GLY A 59 -12.33 -0.29 -0.13
CA GLY A 59 -12.28 0.49 1.11
C GLY A 59 -12.44 -0.39 2.35
N ILE A 60 -11.55 -0.16 3.33
CA ILE A 60 -11.70 -0.72 4.68
C ILE A 60 -11.88 0.45 5.64
N HIS A 61 -13.06 0.54 6.25
CA HIS A 61 -13.42 1.58 7.20
C HIS A 61 -13.77 0.94 8.54
N HIS A 62 -12.98 1.21 9.58
CA HIS A 62 -13.14 0.62 10.92
C HIS A 62 -13.24 -0.92 10.89
N GLY A 63 -12.41 -1.56 10.06
CA GLY A 63 -12.41 -3.03 9.88
C GLY A 63 -13.60 -3.57 9.07
N ARG A 64 -14.39 -2.72 8.42
CA ARG A 64 -15.55 -3.11 7.62
C ARG A 64 -15.38 -2.76 6.15
N VAL A 65 -15.93 -3.59 5.29
CA VAL A 65 -15.94 -3.44 3.83
C VAL A 65 -17.39 -3.42 3.35
N ASN A 66 -17.75 -2.40 2.56
CA ASN A 66 -19.08 -2.29 1.98
C ASN A 66 -19.08 -2.87 0.56
N MET A 67 -19.77 -4.00 0.39
CA MET A 67 -19.90 -4.71 -0.87
C MET A 67 -21.24 -4.42 -1.57
N SER A 68 -22.05 -3.48 -1.09
CA SER A 68 -23.42 -3.25 -1.59
C SER A 68 -23.49 -2.92 -3.09
N ASN A 69 -22.41 -2.37 -3.66
CA ASN A 69 -22.30 -2.04 -5.08
C ASN A 69 -21.77 -3.20 -5.95
N VAL A 70 -21.42 -4.32 -5.32
CA VAL A 70 -20.92 -5.51 -6.03
C VAL A 70 -22.10 -6.22 -6.72
N PRO A 71 -22.02 -6.51 -8.04
CA PRO A 71 -23.09 -7.17 -8.76
C PRO A 71 -23.47 -8.51 -8.13
N GLU A 72 -24.77 -8.75 -8.00
CA GLU A 72 -25.34 -10.02 -7.49
C GLU A 72 -24.84 -10.40 -6.08
N ILE A 73 -24.38 -9.43 -5.29
CA ILE A 73 -23.96 -9.68 -3.92
C ILE A 73 -25.15 -10.09 -3.06
N LYS A 74 -24.95 -11.11 -2.23
CA LYS A 74 -25.97 -11.55 -1.29
C LYS A 74 -26.14 -10.55 -0.15
N HIS A 75 -27.36 -10.47 0.39
CA HIS A 75 -27.69 -9.52 1.45
C HIS A 75 -26.76 -9.65 2.66
N GLU A 76 -26.45 -10.89 3.07
CA GLU A 76 -25.55 -11.19 4.19
C GLU A 76 -24.08 -10.82 3.95
N LEU A 77 -23.70 -10.56 2.68
CA LEU A 77 -22.33 -10.19 2.29
C LEU A 77 -22.20 -8.71 1.91
N LYS A 78 -23.28 -7.92 2.01
CA LYS A 78 -23.24 -6.47 1.72
C LYS A 78 -22.29 -5.71 2.63
N GLU A 79 -22.11 -6.19 3.86
CA GLU A 79 -21.13 -5.66 4.80
C GLU A 79 -20.28 -6.80 5.34
N ILE A 80 -18.97 -6.67 5.21
CA ILE A 80 -18.00 -7.69 5.60
C ILE A 80 -17.07 -7.13 6.68
N VAL A 81 -16.85 -7.88 7.75
CA VAL A 81 -15.83 -7.58 8.76
C VAL A 81 -14.51 -8.28 8.41
N LEU A 82 -13.43 -7.51 8.41
CA LEU A 82 -12.05 -7.96 8.26
C LEU A 82 -11.26 -7.61 9.52
N SER A 83 -11.00 -8.62 10.35
CA SER A 83 -10.20 -8.48 11.57
C SER A 83 -9.21 -9.64 11.67
N PRO A 84 -7.89 -9.39 11.69
CA PRO A 84 -6.90 -10.45 11.81
C PRO A 84 -7.00 -11.20 13.15
N ASP A 85 -7.55 -10.56 14.19
CA ASP A 85 -7.70 -11.19 15.51
C ASP A 85 -8.86 -12.19 15.58
N GLN A 86 -9.87 -12.01 14.72
CA GLN A 86 -11.09 -12.82 14.71
C GLN A 86 -11.15 -13.77 13.50
N ASP A 87 -10.21 -13.60 12.57
CA ASP A 87 -10.19 -14.31 11.29
C ASP A 87 -8.81 -14.90 10.99
N PRO A 88 -8.60 -16.19 11.29
CA PRO A 88 -7.34 -16.87 11.02
C PRO A 88 -6.96 -16.93 9.54
N PHE A 89 -7.96 -17.01 8.64
CA PHE A 89 -7.69 -17.02 7.20
C PHE A 89 -7.14 -15.65 6.80
N PHE A 90 -7.83 -14.57 7.16
CA PHE A 90 -7.37 -13.21 6.86
C PHE A 90 -5.98 -12.94 7.45
N LYS A 91 -5.75 -13.29 8.72
CA LYS A 91 -4.44 -13.10 9.37
C LYS A 91 -3.30 -13.78 8.62
N LYS A 92 -3.52 -15.00 8.11
CA LYS A 92 -2.52 -15.75 7.35
C LYS A 92 -2.29 -15.19 5.94
N SER A 93 -3.33 -14.62 5.33
CA SER A 93 -3.33 -14.26 3.90
C SER A 93 -3.28 -12.76 3.61
N MET A 94 -3.42 -11.89 4.62
CA MET A 94 -3.53 -10.43 4.48
C MET A 94 -2.36 -9.76 3.73
N TYR A 95 -1.18 -10.37 3.75
CA TYR A 95 0.02 -9.86 3.08
C TYR A 95 0.44 -10.65 1.84
N LEU A 96 -0.34 -11.68 1.46
CA LEU A 96 -0.08 -12.43 0.23
C LEU A 96 -0.44 -11.59 -0.99
N ASN A 97 0.33 -11.74 -2.07
CA ASN A 97 -0.03 -11.17 -3.36
C ASN A 97 -1.27 -11.87 -3.93
N LEU A 98 -1.95 -11.24 -4.90
CA LEU A 98 -3.18 -11.77 -5.49
C LEU A 98 -3.05 -13.19 -6.05
N GLY A 99 -1.89 -13.56 -6.62
CA GLY A 99 -1.63 -14.90 -7.14
C GLY A 99 -1.60 -15.96 -6.05
N ASP A 100 -0.78 -15.73 -5.01
CA ASP A 100 -0.69 -16.61 -3.84
C ASP A 100 -2.00 -16.66 -3.04
N LEU A 101 -2.72 -15.55 -2.99
CA LEU A 101 -4.06 -15.47 -2.39
C LEU A 101 -5.05 -16.36 -3.16
N GLY A 102 -5.02 -16.34 -4.49
CA GLY A 102 -5.83 -17.20 -5.36
C GLY A 102 -5.59 -18.70 -5.10
N ALA A 103 -4.33 -19.10 -4.94
CA ALA A 103 -3.98 -20.47 -4.58
C ALA A 103 -4.44 -20.82 -3.14
N THR A 104 -4.28 -19.89 -2.20
CA THR A 104 -4.65 -20.07 -0.80
C THR A 104 -6.17 -20.21 -0.63
N ILE A 105 -6.97 -19.42 -1.36
CA ILE A 105 -8.43 -19.52 -1.31
C ILE A 105 -8.92 -20.83 -1.95
N LYS A 106 -8.26 -21.30 -3.01
CA LYS A 106 -8.55 -22.61 -3.62
C LYS A 106 -8.36 -23.74 -2.61
N GLN A 107 -7.21 -23.80 -1.96
CA GLN A 107 -6.96 -24.77 -0.89
C GLN A 107 -8.04 -24.68 0.20
N TYR A 108 -8.43 -23.46 0.57
CA TYR A 108 -9.46 -23.26 1.59
C TYR A 108 -10.83 -23.78 1.16
N VAL A 109 -11.18 -23.68 -0.13
CA VAL A 109 -12.41 -24.28 -0.67
C VAL A 109 -12.31 -25.81 -0.73
N ASP A 110 -11.18 -26.37 -1.20
CA ASP A 110 -10.94 -27.81 -1.35
C ASP A 110 -11.02 -28.56 0.00
N GLU A 111 -10.44 -27.97 1.05
CA GLU A 111 -10.51 -28.51 2.42
C GLU A 111 -11.94 -28.64 2.93
N TYR A 112 -12.82 -27.71 2.55
CA TYR A 112 -14.23 -27.79 2.91
C TYR A 112 -15.04 -28.69 1.99
N GLN A 113 -14.74 -28.72 0.68
CA GLN A 113 -15.35 -29.68 -0.25
C GLN A 113 -15.21 -31.11 0.29
N THR A 114 -13.99 -31.47 0.71
CA THR A 114 -13.67 -32.77 1.31
C THR A 114 -14.53 -33.06 2.54
N LYS A 115 -14.72 -32.08 3.43
CA LYS A 115 -15.58 -32.22 4.62
C LYS A 115 -17.06 -32.40 4.27
N THR A 116 -17.52 -31.78 3.19
CA THR A 116 -18.91 -31.86 2.72
C THR A 116 -19.17 -33.02 1.75
N LYS A 117 -18.15 -33.81 1.38
CA LYS A 117 -18.22 -34.93 0.42
C LYS A 117 -18.79 -34.51 -0.95
N SER A 118 -18.46 -33.31 -1.42
CA SER A 118 -18.79 -32.86 -2.79
C SER A 118 -17.66 -33.23 -3.76
N ASN A 119 -18.01 -33.67 -4.97
CA ASN A 119 -17.05 -34.12 -6.01
C ASN A 119 -16.97 -33.12 -7.20
N MET A 120 -17.20 -31.83 -6.95
CA MET A 120 -17.09 -30.82 -8.01
C MET A 120 -15.65 -30.46 -8.30
N ASN A 121 -15.27 -30.43 -9.58
CA ASN A 121 -13.98 -29.90 -9.99
C ASN A 121 -13.99 -28.37 -9.89
N ILE A 122 -13.18 -27.81 -9.00
CA ILE A 122 -13.03 -26.36 -8.80
C ILE A 122 -11.62 -25.94 -9.20
N GLU A 123 -11.52 -25.14 -10.25
CA GLU A 123 -10.22 -24.67 -10.74
C GLU A 123 -10.05 -23.15 -10.66
N THR A 124 -11.13 -22.40 -10.86
CA THR A 124 -11.10 -20.94 -10.94
C THR A 124 -11.83 -20.25 -9.78
N ILE A 125 -11.58 -18.94 -9.61
CA ILE A 125 -12.31 -18.11 -8.63
C ILE A 125 -13.81 -18.03 -8.95
N ALA A 126 -14.15 -18.06 -10.24
CA ALA A 126 -15.56 -18.11 -10.66
C ALA A 126 -16.23 -19.42 -10.23
N ASP A 127 -15.52 -20.56 -10.35
CA ASP A 127 -16.02 -21.86 -9.89
C ASP A 127 -16.19 -21.88 -8.37
N MET A 128 -15.22 -21.34 -7.63
CA MET A 128 -15.30 -21.18 -6.18
C MET A 128 -16.51 -20.36 -5.77
N LYS A 129 -16.77 -19.24 -6.44
CA LYS A 129 -17.96 -18.42 -6.21
C LYS A 129 -19.20 -19.28 -6.42
N ARG A 130 -19.41 -19.83 -7.63
CA ARG A 130 -20.58 -20.66 -7.97
C ARG A 130 -20.83 -21.78 -6.96
N PHE A 131 -19.78 -22.50 -6.58
CA PHE A 131 -19.85 -23.55 -5.58
C PHE A 131 -20.39 -23.07 -4.22
N VAL A 132 -19.92 -21.92 -3.71
CA VAL A 132 -20.45 -21.33 -2.47
C VAL A 132 -21.92 -20.88 -2.62
N GLU A 133 -22.32 -20.50 -3.82
CA GLU A 133 -23.67 -20.03 -4.10
C GLU A 133 -24.69 -21.17 -4.23
N GLU A 134 -24.32 -22.25 -4.91
CA GLU A 134 -25.16 -23.42 -5.21
C GLU A 134 -25.33 -24.38 -4.02
N TYR A 135 -24.47 -24.30 -3.01
CA TYR A 135 -24.51 -25.19 -1.83
C TYR A 135 -24.76 -24.39 -0.53
N PRO A 136 -26.02 -24.04 -0.20
CA PRO A 136 -26.35 -23.26 0.99
C PRO A 136 -25.95 -23.92 2.32
N GLU A 137 -25.95 -25.26 2.39
CA GLU A 137 -25.45 -26.03 3.53
C GLU A 137 -23.97 -25.72 3.82
N PHE A 138 -23.16 -25.56 2.76
CA PHE A 138 -21.76 -25.15 2.85
C PHE A 138 -21.62 -23.74 3.44
N ARG A 139 -22.50 -22.81 3.02
CA ARG A 139 -22.51 -21.43 3.53
C ARG A 139 -22.83 -21.36 5.02
N LYS A 140 -23.81 -22.15 5.48
CA LYS A 140 -24.16 -22.25 6.91
C LYS A 140 -23.00 -22.80 7.74
N LEU A 141 -22.21 -23.70 7.16
CA LEU A 141 -21.05 -24.31 7.82
C LEU A 141 -19.78 -23.44 7.75
N SER A 142 -19.68 -22.51 6.78
CA SER A 142 -18.49 -21.68 6.59
C SER A 142 -18.77 -20.27 6.04
N SER A 143 -19.23 -19.39 6.93
CA SER A 143 -19.37 -17.95 6.64
C SER A 143 -18.04 -17.31 6.20
N ASN A 144 -16.90 -17.74 6.78
CA ASN A 144 -15.58 -17.20 6.43
C ASN A 144 -15.12 -17.55 5.01
N VAL A 145 -15.32 -18.80 4.54
CA VAL A 145 -14.98 -19.15 3.15
C VAL A 145 -15.81 -18.30 2.19
N SER A 146 -17.12 -18.19 2.44
CA SER A 146 -18.02 -17.42 1.58
C SER A 146 -17.63 -15.96 1.48
N LYS A 147 -17.26 -15.35 2.62
CA LYS A 147 -16.74 -13.99 2.72
C LYS A 147 -15.49 -13.77 1.86
N HIS A 148 -14.47 -14.62 1.99
CA HIS A 148 -13.21 -14.44 1.27
C HIS A 148 -13.32 -14.77 -0.21
N VAL A 149 -14.11 -15.77 -0.59
CA VAL A 149 -14.42 -16.04 -2.00
C VAL A 149 -15.11 -14.83 -2.65
N ALA A 150 -16.07 -14.21 -1.96
CA ALA A 150 -16.75 -13.01 -2.47
C ALA A 150 -15.79 -11.82 -2.64
N LEU A 151 -14.93 -11.55 -1.65
CA LEU A 151 -13.92 -10.49 -1.73
C LEU A 151 -12.94 -10.74 -2.87
N VAL A 152 -12.34 -11.94 -2.94
CA VAL A 152 -11.34 -12.26 -3.98
C VAL A 152 -11.98 -12.24 -5.37
N SER A 153 -13.22 -12.72 -5.51
CA SER A 153 -13.96 -12.62 -6.76
C SER A 153 -14.18 -11.18 -7.20
N GLU A 154 -14.49 -10.26 -6.27
CA GLU A 154 -14.64 -8.84 -6.61
C GLU A 154 -13.31 -8.20 -6.97
N LEU A 155 -12.22 -8.50 -6.23
CA LEU A 155 -10.89 -8.01 -6.56
C LEU A 155 -10.47 -8.44 -7.97
N SER A 156 -10.65 -9.71 -8.33
CA SER A 156 -10.35 -10.21 -9.68
C SER A 156 -11.20 -9.53 -10.76
N ARG A 157 -12.48 -9.25 -10.47
CA ARG A 157 -13.37 -8.54 -11.39
C ARG A 157 -12.90 -7.10 -11.62
N ARG A 158 -12.55 -6.37 -10.56
CA ARG A 158 -12.04 -4.99 -10.62
C ARG A 158 -10.70 -4.90 -11.34
N VAL A 159 -9.77 -5.83 -11.09
CA VAL A 159 -8.49 -5.91 -11.82
C VAL A 159 -8.69 -6.00 -13.32
N ALA A 160 -9.61 -6.87 -13.76
CA ALA A 160 -9.90 -7.05 -15.17
C ALA A 160 -10.65 -5.86 -15.77
N GLN A 161 -11.67 -5.36 -15.07
CA GLN A 161 -12.51 -4.25 -15.54
C GLN A 161 -11.71 -2.94 -15.65
N ASP A 162 -10.90 -2.65 -14.64
CA ASP A 162 -10.21 -1.36 -14.50
C ASP A 162 -8.79 -1.41 -15.13
N HIS A 163 -8.43 -2.52 -15.81
CA HIS A 163 -7.14 -2.71 -16.49
C HIS A 163 -5.91 -2.52 -15.59
N LEU A 164 -6.01 -2.91 -14.31
CA LEU A 164 -5.04 -2.57 -13.27
C LEU A 164 -3.65 -3.18 -13.50
N LEU A 165 -3.53 -4.31 -14.19
CA LEU A 165 -2.22 -4.92 -14.49
C LEU A 165 -1.37 -4.00 -15.36
N GLU A 166 -1.97 -3.44 -16.42
CA GLU A 166 -1.30 -2.58 -17.37
C GLU A 166 -0.94 -1.23 -16.75
N ILE A 167 -1.86 -0.67 -15.96
CA ILE A 167 -1.63 0.58 -15.20
C ILE A 167 -0.49 0.36 -14.21
N SER A 168 -0.56 -0.71 -13.41
CA SER A 168 0.44 -1.01 -12.39
C SER A 168 1.83 -1.26 -12.98
N GLU A 169 1.94 -1.83 -14.19
CA GLU A 169 3.25 -2.01 -14.84
C GLU A 169 3.93 -0.66 -15.10
N VAL A 170 3.19 0.32 -15.62
CA VAL A 170 3.70 1.68 -15.86
C VAL A 170 4.02 2.38 -14.55
N GLU A 171 3.16 2.25 -13.53
CA GLU A 171 3.42 2.79 -12.19
C GLU A 171 4.73 2.24 -11.59
N GLN A 172 4.99 0.94 -11.73
CA GLN A 172 6.22 0.32 -11.25
C GLN A 172 7.45 0.77 -12.04
N SER A 173 7.32 0.97 -13.36
CA SER A 173 8.39 1.54 -14.19
C SER A 173 8.77 2.95 -13.74
N LEU A 174 7.76 3.81 -13.54
CA LEU A 174 7.93 5.17 -13.03
C LEU A 174 8.57 5.18 -11.63
N ALA A 175 8.19 4.24 -10.76
CA ALA A 175 8.71 4.16 -9.40
C ALA A 175 10.14 3.61 -9.32
N CYS A 176 10.52 2.66 -10.18
CA CYS A 176 11.75 1.86 -9.97
C CYS A 176 12.80 1.97 -11.08
N ASN A 177 12.40 2.05 -12.35
CA ASN A 177 13.29 1.78 -13.48
C ASN A 177 13.71 3.05 -14.22
N GLY A 178 12.79 4.02 -14.35
CA GLY A 178 13.00 5.33 -14.97
C GLY A 178 13.67 5.28 -16.33
N ASN A 179 12.85 5.05 -17.36
CA ASN A 179 13.24 5.25 -18.75
C ASN A 179 12.29 6.29 -19.34
N HIS A 180 12.69 7.56 -19.30
CA HIS A 180 11.82 8.68 -19.63
C HIS A 180 11.12 8.50 -20.99
N GLY A 181 11.83 8.05 -22.03
CA GLY A 181 11.27 7.91 -23.37
C GLY A 181 10.09 6.95 -23.39
N SER A 182 10.30 5.72 -22.91
CA SER A 182 9.26 4.69 -22.86
C SER A 182 8.18 5.02 -21.84
N ASP A 183 8.54 5.61 -20.70
CA ASP A 183 7.58 5.95 -19.65
C ASP A 183 6.61 7.03 -20.13
N LEU A 184 7.08 8.07 -20.81
CA LEU A 184 6.21 9.11 -21.36
C LEU A 184 5.25 8.53 -22.40
N GLU A 185 5.74 7.71 -23.34
CA GLU A 185 4.92 7.06 -24.35
C GLU A 185 3.84 6.18 -23.72
N ASN A 186 4.23 5.36 -22.73
CA ASN A 186 3.31 4.49 -22.01
C ASN A 186 2.25 5.25 -21.21
N VAL A 187 2.64 6.34 -20.52
CA VAL A 187 1.68 7.19 -19.80
C VAL A 187 0.70 7.82 -20.78
N GLN A 188 1.17 8.44 -21.87
CA GLN A 188 0.30 9.07 -22.88
C GLN A 188 -0.68 8.06 -23.50
N ARG A 189 -0.21 6.85 -23.78
CA ARG A 189 -1.03 5.75 -24.29
C ARG A 189 -2.16 5.38 -23.32
N LEU A 190 -1.89 5.30 -22.02
CA LEU A 190 -2.90 5.03 -20.99
C LEU A 190 -3.85 6.21 -20.77
N LEU A 191 -3.36 7.46 -20.84
CA LEU A 191 -4.21 8.65 -20.77
C LEU A 191 -5.24 8.70 -21.91
N ALA A 192 -4.82 8.31 -23.12
CA ALA A 192 -5.68 8.25 -24.29
C ALA A 192 -6.67 7.07 -24.27
N ASN A 193 -6.47 6.07 -23.41
CA ASN A 193 -7.35 4.91 -23.34
C ASN A 193 -8.67 5.28 -22.60
N PRO A 194 -9.84 5.19 -23.25
CA PRO A 194 -11.12 5.53 -22.63
C PRO A 194 -11.57 4.53 -21.56
N ARG A 195 -10.93 3.35 -21.48
CA ARG A 195 -11.23 2.34 -20.45
C ARG A 195 -10.49 2.59 -19.14
N VAL A 196 -9.46 3.44 -19.15
CA VAL A 196 -8.73 3.82 -17.93
C VAL A 196 -9.52 4.93 -17.25
N ASP A 197 -9.81 4.76 -15.97
CA ASP A 197 -10.58 5.74 -15.21
C ASP A 197 -9.75 7.02 -14.93
N GLU A 198 -10.47 8.08 -14.61
CA GLU A 198 -9.92 9.41 -14.35
C GLU A 198 -8.88 9.44 -13.20
N ASN A 199 -9.10 8.68 -12.13
CA ASN A 199 -8.19 8.65 -10.99
C ASN A 199 -6.90 7.89 -11.33
N ALA A 200 -6.99 6.78 -12.07
CA ALA A 200 -5.81 6.08 -12.58
C ALA A 200 -4.96 6.99 -13.50
N LYS A 201 -5.61 7.74 -14.40
CA LYS A 201 -4.94 8.76 -15.23
C LYS A 201 -4.22 9.80 -14.40
N LEU A 202 -4.90 10.35 -13.39
CA LEU A 202 -4.30 11.31 -12.47
C LEU A 202 -3.08 10.71 -11.75
N ARG A 203 -3.18 9.50 -11.18
CA ARG A 203 -2.06 8.85 -10.48
C ARG A 203 -0.83 8.69 -11.37
N LEU A 204 -1.02 8.26 -12.62
CA LEU A 204 0.07 8.17 -13.61
C LEU A 204 0.73 9.53 -13.85
N GLY A 205 -0.06 10.59 -14.00
CA GLY A 205 0.44 11.97 -14.15
C GLY A 205 1.21 12.45 -12.92
N LEU A 206 0.71 12.18 -11.71
CA LEU A 206 1.38 12.52 -10.45
C LEU A 206 2.70 11.76 -10.27
N LEU A 207 2.72 10.47 -10.54
CA LEU A 207 3.93 9.64 -10.48
C LEU A 207 4.97 10.08 -11.52
N TYR A 208 4.53 10.38 -12.74
CA TYR A 208 5.40 10.92 -13.79
C TYR A 208 6.03 12.25 -13.36
N ALA A 209 5.21 13.17 -12.82
CA ALA A 209 5.68 14.46 -12.34
C ALA A 209 6.71 14.31 -11.22
N LEU A 210 6.46 13.46 -10.22
CA LEU A 210 7.41 13.16 -9.15
C LEU A 210 8.72 12.58 -9.69
N ARG A 211 8.64 11.62 -10.61
CA ARG A 211 9.83 10.93 -11.16
C ARG A 211 10.74 11.86 -11.95
N TYR A 212 10.16 12.80 -12.69
CA TYR A 212 10.89 13.63 -13.67
C TYR A 212 10.92 15.12 -13.32
N GLU A 213 10.64 15.48 -12.06
CA GLU A 213 10.53 16.88 -11.59
C GLU A 213 11.74 17.77 -11.90
N THR A 214 12.94 17.21 -11.98
CA THR A 214 14.19 17.95 -12.25
C THR A 214 14.58 18.03 -13.73
N THR A 215 14.03 17.16 -14.58
CA THR A 215 14.52 16.97 -15.96
C THR A 215 13.50 17.41 -17.02
N GLY A 216 12.33 17.91 -16.64
CA GLY A 216 11.25 18.17 -17.59
C GLY A 216 10.17 19.15 -17.15
N ALA A 217 10.48 20.35 -16.66
CA ALA A 217 9.47 21.34 -16.24
C ALA A 217 8.39 21.64 -17.33
N SER A 218 8.81 21.82 -18.59
CA SER A 218 7.88 22.01 -19.71
C SER A 218 7.02 20.77 -19.99
N ARG A 219 7.56 19.58 -19.73
CA ARG A 219 6.87 18.29 -19.92
C ARG A 219 5.88 17.99 -18.81
N ILE A 220 6.16 18.43 -17.58
CA ILE A 220 5.23 18.35 -16.46
C ILE A 220 4.02 19.24 -16.72
N THR A 221 4.25 20.44 -17.26
CA THR A 221 3.17 21.32 -17.70
C THR A 221 2.34 20.65 -18.80
N ALA A 222 3.01 20.11 -19.83
CA ALA A 222 2.32 19.37 -20.89
C ALA A 222 1.59 18.11 -20.39
N MET A 223 2.02 17.50 -19.28
CA MET A 223 1.32 16.38 -18.66
C MET A 223 -0.01 16.82 -18.04
N ALA A 224 -0.03 17.98 -17.37
CA ALA A 224 -1.28 18.57 -16.88
C ALA A 224 -2.23 18.89 -18.03
N ASP A 225 -1.73 19.54 -19.09
CA ASP A 225 -2.51 19.82 -20.30
C ASP A 225 -3.05 18.52 -20.95
N SER A 226 -2.27 17.45 -20.93
CA SER A 226 -2.67 16.14 -21.46
C SER A 226 -3.83 15.54 -20.64
N LEU A 227 -3.82 15.67 -19.31
CA LEU A 227 -4.92 15.22 -18.46
C LEU A 227 -6.21 16.01 -18.77
N ASP A 228 -6.11 17.33 -18.89
CA ASP A 228 -7.25 18.19 -19.24
C ASP A 228 -7.83 17.80 -20.61
N SER A 229 -6.95 17.55 -21.60
CA SER A 229 -7.35 17.19 -22.96
C SER A 229 -8.11 15.87 -23.07
N VAL A 230 -7.90 14.94 -22.13
CA VAL A 230 -8.59 13.63 -22.08
C VAL A 230 -9.79 13.64 -21.11
N GLY A 231 -10.19 14.81 -20.64
CA GLY A 231 -11.40 15.01 -19.85
C GLY A 231 -11.26 14.74 -18.35
N VAL A 232 -10.04 14.77 -17.81
CA VAL A 232 -9.82 14.80 -16.35
C VAL A 232 -10.26 16.18 -15.84
N ASP A 233 -10.94 16.22 -14.69
CA ASP A 233 -11.37 17.47 -14.05
C ASP A 233 -10.15 18.38 -13.82
N GLU A 234 -10.25 19.65 -14.22
CA GLU A 234 -9.19 20.65 -14.06
C GLU A 234 -8.72 20.79 -12.59
N ARG A 235 -9.63 20.58 -11.63
CA ARG A 235 -9.28 20.56 -10.20
C ARG A 235 -8.39 19.39 -9.83
N LYS A 236 -8.41 18.30 -10.61
CA LYS A 236 -7.51 17.15 -10.43
C LYS A 236 -6.19 17.39 -11.16
N SER A 237 -6.17 17.93 -12.37
CA SER A 237 -4.91 18.21 -13.07
C SER A 237 -4.03 19.23 -12.32
N THR A 238 -4.65 20.22 -11.66
CA THR A 238 -3.97 21.18 -10.76
C THR A 238 -3.33 20.53 -9.51
N LEU A 239 -3.60 19.25 -9.24
CA LEU A 239 -2.89 18.51 -8.19
C LEU A 239 -1.44 18.20 -8.55
N ILE A 240 -1.05 18.19 -9.83
CA ILE A 240 0.35 18.01 -10.23
C ILE A 240 1.25 19.09 -9.62
N PRO A 241 1.05 20.40 -9.91
CA PRO A 241 1.88 21.44 -9.32
C PRO A 241 1.73 21.51 -7.79
N SER A 242 0.54 21.23 -7.26
CA SER A 242 0.29 21.20 -5.80
C SER A 242 1.10 20.09 -5.12
N LEU A 243 1.20 18.90 -5.73
CA LEU A 243 1.98 17.78 -5.22
C LEU A 243 3.47 18.08 -5.23
N LEU A 244 4.00 18.70 -6.30
CA LEU A 244 5.40 19.10 -6.35
C LEU A 244 5.71 20.22 -5.34
N HIS A 245 4.77 21.13 -5.10
CA HIS A 245 4.90 22.11 -4.04
C HIS A 245 4.91 21.47 -2.64
N TYR A 246 4.10 20.44 -2.43
CA TYR A 246 3.99 19.73 -1.16
C TYR A 246 5.17 18.78 -0.89
N ALA A 247 5.56 17.97 -1.87
CA ALA A 247 6.46 16.83 -1.72
C ALA A 247 7.45 16.67 -2.90
N GLY A 248 7.71 17.73 -3.66
CA GLY A 248 8.78 17.74 -4.66
C GLY A 248 10.17 17.65 -4.00
N GLU A 249 11.20 17.43 -4.80
CA GLU A 249 12.57 17.12 -4.34
C GLU A 249 13.07 18.10 -3.27
N ASN A 250 12.85 19.41 -3.47
CA ASN A 250 13.28 20.46 -2.53
C ASN A 250 12.56 20.43 -1.17
N GLN A 251 11.43 19.71 -1.05
CA GLN A 251 10.67 19.55 0.19
C GLN A 251 11.02 18.25 0.92
N ARG A 252 11.70 17.32 0.25
CA ARG A 252 12.00 15.98 0.78
C ARG A 252 13.39 15.96 1.41
N GLN A 253 13.56 15.13 2.44
CA GLN A 253 14.84 14.93 3.13
C GLN A 253 15.67 13.80 2.53
N GLY A 254 15.07 12.94 1.69
CA GLY A 254 15.69 11.74 1.14
C GLY A 254 15.63 11.66 -0.37
N ASP A 255 16.53 10.84 -0.93
CA ASP A 255 16.54 10.47 -2.34
C ASP A 255 15.48 9.41 -2.63
N LEU A 256 14.25 9.88 -2.85
CA LEU A 256 13.05 9.08 -3.06
C LEU A 256 13.22 7.96 -4.11
N PHE A 257 13.99 8.23 -5.16
CA PHE A 257 14.19 7.30 -6.27
C PHE A 257 15.60 6.68 -6.31
N SER A 258 16.41 6.89 -5.27
CA SER A 258 17.82 6.45 -5.24
C SER A 258 18.64 6.90 -6.47
N ASN A 259 18.31 8.05 -7.06
CA ASN A 259 18.98 8.58 -8.25
C ASN A 259 20.47 8.86 -8.01
N GLN A 260 20.88 9.09 -6.76
CA GLN A 260 22.24 9.44 -6.38
C GLN A 260 23.06 8.25 -5.89
N SER A 261 22.47 7.07 -5.67
CA SER A 261 23.18 5.92 -5.08
C SER A 261 23.15 4.68 -5.97
N LEU A 262 24.16 4.57 -6.85
CA LEU A 262 24.49 3.31 -7.54
C LEU A 262 24.81 2.16 -6.55
N LEU A 263 25.08 2.47 -5.27
CA LEU A 263 25.41 1.52 -4.20
C LEU A 263 24.18 0.84 -3.57
N SER A 264 22.94 1.32 -3.81
CA SER A 264 21.71 0.65 -3.31
C SER A 264 21.23 -0.48 -4.22
N ARG A 265 21.60 -0.49 -5.51
CA ARG A 265 21.31 -1.61 -6.42
C ARG A 265 21.89 -2.95 -5.95
N GLY A 266 22.98 -2.93 -5.17
CA GLY A 266 23.56 -4.13 -4.54
C GLY A 266 22.80 -4.66 -3.32
N LYS A 267 21.92 -3.87 -2.70
CA LYS A 267 21.08 -4.30 -1.57
C LYS A 267 19.77 -4.97 -2.01
N SER A 268 19.33 -4.78 -3.25
CA SER A 268 18.19 -5.52 -3.82
C SER A 268 18.40 -7.04 -3.80
N ALA A 269 19.66 -7.52 -3.76
CA ALA A 269 20.01 -8.93 -3.59
C ALA A 269 19.76 -9.49 -2.18
N LEU A 270 19.43 -8.64 -1.20
CA LEU A 270 18.96 -9.01 0.14
C LEU A 270 17.43 -8.97 0.26
N LYS A 271 16.68 -9.00 -0.86
CA LYS A 271 15.23 -9.33 -0.90
C LYS A 271 15.02 -10.80 -0.48
N GLY A 272 15.27 -11.09 0.80
CA GLY A 272 15.03 -12.36 1.47
C GLY A 272 13.57 -12.58 1.88
N LEU A 273 12.59 -11.96 1.20
CA LEU A 273 11.19 -12.34 1.29
C LEU A 273 10.87 -13.18 0.06
N LYS A 274 10.71 -14.49 0.29
CA LYS A 274 10.38 -15.51 -0.71
C LYS A 274 9.30 -15.01 -1.69
N GLY A 275 9.63 -14.98 -2.97
CA GLY A 275 8.69 -14.74 -4.06
C GLY A 275 9.42 -14.68 -5.39
N VAL A 276 8.79 -15.19 -6.46
CA VAL A 276 9.26 -14.96 -7.84
C VAL A 276 9.21 -13.45 -8.10
N GLU A 277 10.22 -12.88 -8.74
CA GLU A 277 10.21 -11.46 -9.11
C GLU A 277 8.92 -11.14 -9.89
N ASN A 278 8.09 -10.27 -9.32
CA ASN A 278 6.82 -9.89 -9.89
C ASN A 278 6.92 -8.43 -10.34
N VAL A 279 6.67 -8.19 -11.63
CA VAL A 279 6.72 -6.88 -12.27
C VAL A 279 5.82 -5.87 -11.56
N TYR A 280 4.73 -6.33 -10.93
CA TYR A 280 3.74 -5.50 -10.25
C TYR A 280 4.11 -5.12 -8.80
N THR A 281 5.16 -5.71 -8.21
CA THR A 281 5.54 -5.50 -6.81
C THR A 281 7.06 -5.26 -6.65
N GLN A 282 7.64 -4.49 -7.57
CA GLN A 282 9.08 -4.16 -7.55
C GLN A 282 9.40 -3.12 -6.47
N HIS A 283 8.57 -2.08 -6.40
CA HIS A 283 8.69 -0.96 -5.46
C HIS A 283 8.66 -1.44 -4.01
N THR A 284 9.52 -0.83 -3.20
CA THR A 284 9.53 -0.99 -1.75
C THR A 284 9.40 0.40 -1.13
N PRO A 285 8.47 0.62 -0.17
CA PRO A 285 8.31 1.93 0.47
C PRO A 285 9.62 2.41 1.09
N PHE A 286 9.89 3.71 1.01
CA PHE A 286 11.11 4.30 1.56
C PHE A 286 11.29 4.02 3.06
N LEU A 287 10.17 3.83 3.78
CA LEU A 287 10.16 3.40 5.18
C LEU A 287 10.96 2.11 5.43
N ALA A 288 10.98 1.16 4.51
CA ALA A 288 11.71 -0.09 4.68
C ALA A 288 13.23 0.15 4.82
N ASP A 289 13.79 1.03 3.99
CA ASP A 289 15.21 1.38 4.05
C ASP A 289 15.58 2.17 5.31
N ILE A 290 14.65 3.03 5.77
CA ILE A 290 14.79 3.75 7.03
C ILE A 290 14.84 2.76 8.20
N LEU A 291 13.91 1.81 8.24
CA LEU A 291 13.85 0.79 9.30
C LEU A 291 15.04 -0.18 9.24
N ASP A 292 15.47 -0.61 8.05
CA ASP A 292 16.68 -1.44 7.88
C ASP A 292 17.93 -0.73 8.41
N SER A 293 18.07 0.56 8.08
CA SER A 293 19.17 1.39 8.55
C SER A 293 19.10 1.61 10.06
N LEU A 294 17.91 1.81 10.63
CA LEU A 294 17.71 1.94 12.06
C LEU A 294 18.12 0.67 12.81
N ILE A 295 17.61 -0.49 12.39
CA ILE A 295 17.89 -1.80 13.00
C ILE A 295 19.39 -2.14 12.93
N LYS A 296 20.06 -1.74 11.84
CA LYS A 296 21.51 -1.95 11.65
C LYS A 296 22.38 -0.87 12.30
N ALA A 297 21.80 0.08 13.04
CA ALA A 297 22.49 1.23 13.62
C ALA A 297 23.30 2.06 12.59
N ARG A 298 22.75 2.21 11.38
CA ARG A 298 23.32 2.97 10.25
C ARG A 298 22.47 4.18 9.84
N LEU A 299 21.37 4.42 10.55
CA LEU A 299 20.54 5.59 10.31
C LEU A 299 21.31 6.86 10.69
N LYS A 300 21.42 7.81 9.76
CA LYS A 300 22.22 9.02 9.95
C LYS A 300 21.49 9.99 10.89
N GLU A 301 22.16 10.37 11.97
CA GLU A 301 21.62 11.35 12.93
C GLU A 301 21.41 12.74 12.31
N ALA A 302 22.18 13.10 11.28
CA ALA A 302 21.99 14.36 10.55
C ALA A 302 20.60 14.44 9.88
N ASP A 303 20.09 13.30 9.38
CA ASP A 303 18.80 13.21 8.71
C ASP A 303 17.67 12.88 9.71
N TYR A 304 17.99 12.11 10.75
CA TYR A 304 17.09 11.65 11.80
C TYR A 304 17.66 11.96 13.19
N PRO A 305 17.63 13.24 13.61
CA PRO A 305 18.27 13.66 14.86
C PRO A 305 17.54 13.10 16.07
N LEU A 306 18.32 12.74 17.10
CA LEU A 306 17.76 12.40 18.40
C LEU A 306 17.33 13.69 19.12
N ILE A 307 16.16 13.63 19.73
CA ILE A 307 15.82 14.60 20.75
C ILE A 307 16.45 14.13 22.04
N ASN A 308 17.53 14.80 22.47
CA ASN A 308 18.23 14.50 23.71
C ASN A 308 17.32 14.74 24.91
N GLY A 309 16.60 13.70 25.30
CA GLY A 309 16.02 13.59 26.64
C GLY A 309 17.06 12.97 27.54
N ASN A 310 17.79 13.79 28.29
CA ASN A 310 18.21 13.36 29.63
C ASN A 310 16.93 13.06 30.41
N LEU A 311 16.39 11.84 30.28
CA LEU A 311 15.39 11.29 31.19
C LEU A 311 16.10 10.97 32.54
N GLN A 312 16.71 11.99 33.14
CA GLN A 312 16.94 12.01 34.58
C GLN A 312 15.60 12.41 35.19
N ILE A 313 14.63 11.48 35.18
CA ILE A 313 13.49 11.56 36.09
C ILE A 313 14.11 11.48 37.50
N PRO A 314 14.07 12.54 38.31
CA PRO A 314 14.62 12.49 39.66
C PRO A 314 13.82 11.44 40.42
N ARG A 315 14.49 10.39 40.90
CA ARG A 315 13.87 9.49 41.88
C ARG A 315 13.70 10.28 43.17
N GLU A 316 12.49 10.74 43.46
CA GLU A 316 12.10 10.90 44.85
C GLU A 316 12.10 9.49 45.45
N ARG A 317 13.21 9.16 46.13
CA ARG A 317 13.26 7.99 47.00
C ARG A 317 12.28 8.26 48.13
N PHE A 318 11.05 7.76 48.02
CA PHE A 318 10.24 7.53 49.20
C PHE A 318 10.92 6.41 50.00
N ALA A 319 11.34 6.79 51.21
CA ALA A 319 12.03 5.97 52.19
C ALA A 319 11.15 4.81 52.69
#